data_AF-A0A6A4BBE1-F1
#
_entry.id   AF-A0A6A4BBE1-F1
#
_cell.length_a   1.000
_cell.length_b   1.000
_cell.length_c   1.000
_cell.angle_alpha   90.00
_cell.angle_beta   90.00
_cell.angle_gamma   90.00
#
_symmetry.space_group_name_H-M   'P 1'
#
loop_
_entity.id
_entity.type
_entity.pdbx_description
1 polymer ?
#
loop_
_entity_poly.entity_id
_entity_poly.type
_entity_poly.pdbx_seq_one_letter_code
_entity_poly.pdbx_strand_id
1 'polypeptide(L)'
;MSLDFVFGLPKDSASNTGVVIFVDRLSKMVHLAAVPDTIDAAGTATLFIDRVFRQHGLPESIVSDRDPRFTGKFWTSVFAVLGTRLDMSTADHPQTDGQTERANRVVEDVLRSICAETPKR
;
A
#
# COMPACT_ATOMS: atom_id res chain seq x y z
N MET A 1 -5.69 7.36 -5.28
CA MET A 1 -5.42 6.15 -4.47
C MET A 1 -4.17 6.39 -3.63
N SER A 2 -4.00 5.69 -2.53
CA SER A 2 -2.74 5.58 -1.81
C SER A 2 -2.23 4.15 -1.72
N LEU A 3 -0.95 4.01 -1.42
CA LEU A 3 -0.26 2.75 -1.19
C LEU A 3 0.62 2.88 0.05
N ASP A 4 0.58 1.87 0.92
CA ASP A 4 1.40 1.81 2.14
C ASP A 4 1.77 0.37 2.50
N PHE A 5 2.82 0.18 3.29
CA PHE A 5 3.27 -1.12 3.76
C PHE A 5 3.39 -1.19 5.27
N VAL A 6 2.94 -2.32 5.80
CA VAL A 6 3.15 -2.69 7.20
C VAL A 6 4.00 -3.95 7.22
N PHE A 7 5.18 -3.86 7.83
CA PHE A 7 6.10 -4.99 8.02
C PHE A 7 6.32 -5.30 9.50
N GLY A 8 6.99 -6.44 9.76
CA GLY A 8 7.29 -6.89 11.12
C GLY A 8 6.13 -7.61 11.79
N LEU A 9 5.15 -8.06 11.00
CA LEU A 9 4.06 -8.90 11.47
C LEU A 9 4.57 -10.34 11.70
N PRO A 10 3.92 -11.12 12.59
CA PRO A 10 4.18 -12.55 12.69
C PRO A 10 4.03 -13.25 11.34
N LYS A 11 4.85 -14.28 11.13
CA LYS A 11 4.79 -15.08 9.91
C LYS A 11 3.43 -15.78 9.79
N ASP A 12 2.78 -15.61 8.64
CA ASP A 12 1.61 -16.42 8.29
C ASP A 12 2.01 -17.81 7.76
N SER A 13 1.02 -18.63 7.38
CA SER A 13 1.25 -19.97 6.83
C SER A 13 1.98 -19.98 5.49
N ALA A 14 1.99 -18.86 4.76
CA ALA A 14 2.71 -18.66 3.52
C ALA A 14 4.05 -17.94 3.71
N SER A 15 4.51 -17.77 4.96
CA SER A 15 5.73 -17.06 5.34
C SER A 15 5.75 -15.55 5.02
N ASN A 16 4.59 -14.93 4.86
CA ASN A 16 4.46 -13.48 4.74
C ASN A 16 4.68 -12.82 6.11
N THR A 17 5.36 -11.69 6.12
CA THR A 17 5.69 -10.89 7.33
C THR A 17 5.22 -9.45 7.22
N GLY A 18 4.47 -9.13 6.16
CA GLY A 18 3.89 -7.82 5.96
C GLY A 18 2.57 -7.85 5.20
N VAL A 19 1.96 -6.67 5.10
CA VAL A 19 0.74 -6.41 4.36
C VAL A 19 0.95 -5.15 3.54
N VAL A 20 0.57 -5.18 2.27
CA VAL A 20 0.40 -3.98 1.45
C VAL A 20 -1.04 -3.50 1.55
N ILE A 21 -1.21 -2.20 1.74
CA ILE A 21 -2.49 -1.51 1.89
C ILE A 21 -2.68 -0.59 0.68
N PHE A 22 -3.78 -0.77 -0.04
CA PHE A 22 -4.22 0.19 -1.05
C PHE A 22 -5.52 0.83 -0.60
N VAL A 23 -5.56 2.17 -0.54
CA VAL A 23 -6.78 2.89 -0.18
C VAL A 23 -7.25 3.72 -1.37
N ASP A 24 -8.45 3.44 -1.86
CA ASP A 24 -9.10 4.36 -2.77
C ASP A 24 -9.65 5.56 -2.00
N ARG A 25 -9.19 6.76 -2.37
CA ARG A 25 -9.53 8.00 -1.66
C ARG A 25 -10.96 8.45 -1.95
N LEU A 26 -11.54 8.05 -3.07
CA LEU A 26 -12.89 8.43 -3.45
C LEU A 26 -13.91 7.53 -2.75
N SER A 27 -13.85 6.22 -2.97
CA SER A 27 -14.80 5.25 -2.40
C SER A 27 -14.51 4.88 -0.93
N LYS A 28 -13.31 5.20 -0.43
CA LYS A 28 -12.79 4.73 0.87
C LYS A 28 -12.58 3.22 0.94
N MET A 29 -12.62 2.52 -0.20
CA MET A 29 -12.36 1.09 -0.26
C MET A 29 -10.90 0.80 0.06
N VAL A 30 -10.69 -0.18 0.95
CA VAL A 30 -9.36 -0.66 1.34
C VAL A 30 -9.14 -2.04 0.76
N HIS A 31 -8.03 -2.22 0.04
CA HIS A 31 -7.56 -3.52 -0.42
C HIS A 31 -6.31 -3.90 0.35
N LEU A 32 -6.30 -5.12 0.88
CA LEU A 32 -5.18 -5.68 1.64
C LEU A 32 -4.64 -6.92 0.94
N ALA A 33 -3.32 -7.07 0.92
CA ALA A 33 -2.68 -8.32 0.52
C ALA A 33 -1.48 -8.62 1.42
N ALA A 34 -1.41 -9.86 1.93
CA ALA A 34 -0.25 -10.35 2.66
C ALA A 34 0.95 -10.50 1.69
N VAL A 35 2.13 -10.09 2.15
CA VAL A 35 3.35 -10.06 1.35
C VAL A 35 4.56 -10.48 2.18
N PRO A 36 5.59 -11.09 1.58
CA PRO A 36 6.88 -11.24 2.23
C PRO A 36 7.54 -9.86 2.40
N ASP A 37 8.37 -9.70 3.43
CA ASP A 37 9.24 -8.52 3.62
C ASP A 37 10.22 -8.27 2.46
N THR A 38 10.45 -9.28 1.63
CA THR A 38 11.28 -9.23 0.43
C THR A 38 10.54 -8.86 -0.85
N ILE A 39 9.25 -8.51 -0.77
CA ILE A 39 8.47 -8.21 -1.98
C ILE A 39 9.07 -7.01 -2.75
N ASP A 40 9.32 -7.23 -4.03
CA ASP A 40 9.90 -6.24 -4.92
C ASP A 40 8.82 -5.40 -5.63
N ALA A 41 9.28 -4.47 -6.47
CA ALA A 41 8.38 -3.58 -7.19
C ALA A 41 7.50 -4.34 -8.21
N ALA A 42 8.01 -5.41 -8.83
CA ALA A 42 7.28 -6.19 -9.82
C ALA A 42 6.14 -7.00 -9.17
N GLY A 43 6.42 -7.64 -8.03
CA GLY A 43 5.43 -8.32 -7.22
C GLY A 43 4.36 -7.35 -6.69
N THR A 44 4.78 -6.17 -6.23
CA THR A 44 3.83 -5.14 -5.77
C THR A 44 2.94 -4.64 -6.91
N ALA A 45 3.50 -4.43 -8.10
CA ALA A 45 2.71 -4.01 -9.27
C ALA A 45 1.71 -5.08 -9.72
N THR A 46 2.09 -6.35 -9.63
CA THR A 46 1.18 -7.48 -9.91
C THR A 46 -0.01 -7.44 -8.94
N LEU A 47 0.24 -7.23 -7.65
CA LEU A 47 -0.83 -7.10 -6.66
C LEU A 47 -1.70 -5.87 -6.91
N PHE A 48 -1.11 -4.74 -7.29
CA PHE A 48 -1.88 -3.54 -7.66
C PHE A 48 -2.84 -3.84 -8.82
N ILE A 49 -2.37 -4.54 -9.86
CA ILE A 49 -3.21 -4.88 -11.01
C ILE A 49 -4.37 -5.80 -10.58
N ASP A 50 -4.05 -6.88 -9.86
CA ASP A 50 -5.02 -7.90 -9.48
C ASP A 50 -6.06 -7.41 -8.47
N ARG A 51 -5.63 -6.58 -7.52
CA ARG A 51 -6.46 -6.14 -6.39
C ARG A 51 -7.18 -4.85 -6.68
N VAL A 52 -6.52 -3.88 -7.31
CA VAL A 52 -7.07 -2.54 -7.53
C VAL A 52 -7.51 -2.36 -8.98
N PHE A 53 -6.59 -2.46 -9.94
CA PHE A 53 -6.87 -2.09 -11.33
C PHE A 53 -8.03 -2.90 -11.91
N ARG A 54 -8.09 -4.19 -11.61
CA ARG A 54 -9.18 -5.07 -12.04
C ARG A 54 -10.57 -4.58 -11.61
N GLN A 55 -10.66 -3.88 -10.48
CA GLN A 55 -11.93 -3.41 -9.90
C GLN A 55 -12.25 -1.95 -10.27
N HIS A 56 -11.23 -1.10 -10.35
CA HIS A 56 -11.40 0.35 -10.42
C HIS A 56 -10.78 0.99 -11.67
N GLY A 57 -10.00 0.24 -12.44
CA GLY A 57 -9.14 0.78 -13.50
C GLY A 57 -7.93 1.53 -12.95
N LEU A 58 -7.28 2.32 -13.82
CA LEU A 58 -6.14 3.15 -13.43
C LEU A 58 -6.64 4.40 -12.70
N PRO A 59 -6.14 4.68 -11.50
CA PRO A 59 -6.49 5.92 -10.81
C PRO A 59 -5.83 7.12 -11.50
N GLU A 60 -6.46 8.29 -11.39
CA GLU A 60 -5.88 9.56 -11.88
C GLU A 60 -4.58 9.91 -11.13
N SER A 61 -4.49 9.56 -9.84
CA SER A 61 -3.30 9.76 -9.02
C SER A 61 -3.10 8.67 -7.98
N ILE A 62 -1.84 8.35 -7.72
CA ILE A 62 -1.39 7.46 -6.65
C ILE A 62 -0.47 8.25 -5.73
N VAL A 63 -0.73 8.20 -4.44
CA VAL A 63 0.18 8.70 -3.41
C VAL A 63 0.88 7.49 -2.79
N SER A 64 2.20 7.40 -2.94
CA SER A 64 3.03 6.42 -2.24
C SER A 64 3.89 7.15 -1.22
N ASP A 65 4.33 6.45 -0.17
CA ASP A 65 5.52 6.86 0.57
C ASP A 65 6.78 6.88 -0.33
N ARG A 66 7.91 7.30 0.23
CA ARG A 66 9.18 7.35 -0.50
C ARG A 66 9.86 5.99 -0.61
N ASP A 67 9.08 4.93 -0.73
CA ASP A 67 9.62 3.58 -0.85
C ASP A 67 10.50 3.44 -2.12
N PRO A 68 11.71 2.89 -2.00
CA PRO A 68 12.60 2.60 -3.15
C PRO A 68 11.92 1.87 -4.31
N ARG A 69 10.90 1.06 -4.02
CA ARG A 69 10.12 0.30 -5.00
C ARG A 69 9.30 1.21 -5.92
N PHE A 70 8.95 2.42 -5.48
CA PHE A 70 8.14 3.38 -6.24
C PHE A 70 8.88 4.67 -6.63
N THR A 71 10.04 4.95 -6.04
CA THR A 71 10.84 6.15 -6.34
C THR A 71 11.74 6.01 -7.58
N GLY A 72 11.78 4.84 -8.21
CA GLY A 72 12.56 4.60 -9.42
C GLY A 72 12.05 5.35 -10.65
N LYS A 73 12.96 5.91 -11.46
CA LYS A 73 12.64 6.63 -12.72
C LYS A 73 11.73 5.84 -13.65
N PHE A 74 11.91 4.51 -13.70
CA PHE A 74 11.07 3.61 -14.49
C PHE A 74 9.59 3.75 -14.14
N TRP A 75 9.25 3.67 -12.85
CA TRP A 75 7.85 3.77 -12.40
C TRP A 75 7.26 5.14 -12.65
N THR A 76 8.02 6.20 -12.39
CA THR A 76 7.58 7.57 -12.71
C THR A 76 7.26 7.71 -14.20
N SER A 77 8.10 7.18 -15.08
CA SER A 77 7.86 7.21 -16.53
C SER A 77 6.66 6.36 -16.96
N VAL A 78 6.49 5.16 -16.39
CA VAL A 78 5.34 4.29 -16.69
C VAL A 78 4.03 4.99 -16.33
N PHE A 79 3.91 5.52 -15.13
CA PHE A 79 2.67 6.20 -14.70
C PHE A 79 2.41 7.46 -15.53
N ALA A 80 3.45 8.22 -15.90
CA ALA A 80 3.30 9.37 -16.79
C ALA A 80 2.73 8.99 -18.17
N VAL A 81 3.21 7.89 -18.77
CA VAL A 81 2.68 7.38 -20.05
C VAL A 81 1.23 6.89 -19.90
N LEU A 82 0.90 6.29 -18.76
CA LEU A 82 -0.46 5.82 -18.45
C LEU A 82 -1.43 6.94 -18.05
N GLY A 83 -0.98 8.19 -17.97
CA GLY A 83 -1.81 9.33 -17.56
C GLY A 83 -2.12 9.36 -16.06
N THR A 84 -1.42 8.57 -15.25
CA THR A 84 -1.55 8.55 -13.79
C THR A 84 -0.45 9.39 -13.17
N ARG A 85 -0.81 10.27 -12.24
CA ARG A 85 0.18 11.02 -11.46
C ARG A 85 0.67 10.18 -10.28
N LEU A 86 1.98 9.95 -10.18
CA LEU A 86 2.60 9.35 -9.00
C LEU A 86 3.15 10.46 -8.11
N ASP A 87 2.49 10.67 -6.97
CA ASP A 87 2.89 11.63 -5.94
C ASP A 87 3.58 10.90 -4.79
N MET A 88 4.61 11.51 -4.23
CA MET A 88 5.29 11.00 -3.04
C MET A 88 4.79 11.73 -1.80
N SER A 89 4.44 11.00 -0.75
CA SER A 89 4.07 11.60 0.53
C SER A 89 5.29 12.32 1.13
N THR A 90 5.03 13.45 1.78
CA THR A 90 5.99 14.15 2.62
C THR A 90 5.58 13.94 4.07
N ALA A 91 6.54 13.79 4.99
CA ALA A 91 6.28 13.61 6.42
C ALA A 91 5.34 14.68 7.03
N ASP A 92 5.23 15.85 6.39
CA ASP A 92 4.51 17.03 6.91
C ASP A 92 3.33 17.52 6.01
N HIS A 93 2.57 16.65 5.32
CA HIS A 93 1.37 17.07 4.56
C HIS A 93 0.01 16.54 5.11
N PRO A 94 -0.38 16.91 6.34
CA PRO A 94 -1.64 16.46 6.96
C PRO A 94 -2.92 17.04 6.32
N GLN A 95 -2.84 18.04 5.44
CA GLN A 95 -4.04 18.77 4.99
C GLN A 95 -4.79 18.14 3.80
N THR A 96 -4.22 17.21 3.05
CA THR A 96 -4.90 16.65 1.86
C THR A 96 -5.11 15.14 1.90
N ASP A 97 -4.37 14.39 2.74
CA ASP A 97 -4.47 12.93 2.80
C ASP A 97 -4.82 12.35 4.19
N GLY A 98 -5.26 13.19 5.13
CA GLY A 98 -5.59 12.75 6.49
C GLY A 98 -6.68 11.66 6.57
N GLN A 99 -7.49 11.47 5.52
CA GLN A 99 -8.43 10.36 5.43
C GLN A 99 -7.74 9.02 5.17
N THR A 100 -6.77 9.02 4.26
CA THR A 100 -5.94 7.85 3.98
C THR A 100 -5.09 7.50 5.19
N GLU A 101 -4.44 8.50 5.79
CA GLU A 101 -3.63 8.30 7.00
C GLU A 101 -4.44 7.67 8.13
N ARG A 102 -5.70 8.10 8.30
CA ARG A 102 -6.62 7.47 9.27
C ARG A 102 -6.94 6.02 8.91
N ALA A 103 -7.21 5.73 7.64
CA ALA A 103 -7.50 4.37 7.19
C ALA A 103 -6.29 3.44 7.41
N ASN A 104 -5.10 3.86 6.99
CA ASN A 104 -3.86 3.11 7.20
C ASN A 104 -3.60 2.88 8.70
N ARG A 105 -3.76 3.91 9.53
CA ARG A 105 -3.58 3.80 10.98
C ARG A 105 -4.55 2.81 11.62
N VAL A 106 -5.83 2.86 11.24
CA VAL A 106 -6.83 1.90 11.75
C VAL A 106 -6.47 0.47 11.34
N VAL A 107 -6.03 0.25 10.10
CA VAL A 107 -5.59 -1.07 9.64
C VAL A 107 -4.36 -1.54 10.42
N GLU A 108 -3.36 -0.68 10.59
CA GLU A 108 -2.17 -0.98 11.37
C GLU A 108 -2.49 -1.34 12.82
N ASP A 109 -3.29 -0.51 13.50
CA ASP A 109 -3.66 -0.72 14.90
C ASP A 109 -4.38 -2.05 15.08
N VAL A 110 -5.32 -2.37 14.18
CA VAL A 110 -6.05 -3.65 14.19
C VAL A 110 -5.09 -4.82 13.96
N LEU A 111 -4.22 -4.74 12.95
CA LEU A 111 -3.26 -5.81 12.65
C LEU A 111 -2.30 -6.04 13.82
N ARG A 112 -1.77 -4.97 14.42
CA ARG A 112 -0.89 -5.05 15.59
C ARG A 112 -1.61 -5.63 16.81
N SER A 113 -2.86 -5.25 17.05
CA SER A 113 -3.66 -5.79 18.17
C SER A 113 -3.88 -7.30 18.03
N ILE A 114 -4.32 -7.76 16.85
CA ILE A 114 -4.55 -9.19 16.59
C ILE A 114 -3.26 -9.99 16.73
N CYS A 115 -2.15 -9.45 16.25
CA CYS A 115 -0.84 -10.08 16.34
C CYS A 115 -0.28 -10.10 17.77
N ALA A 116 -0.65 -9.14 18.62
CA ALA A 116 -0.27 -9.11 20.03
C ALA A 116 -1.10 -10.09 20.88
N GLU A 117 -2.38 -10.28 20.55
CA GLU A 117 -3.29 -11.18 21.27
C GLU A 117 -3.07 -12.66 20.95
N THR A 118 -2.45 -12.98 19.82
CA THR A 118 -2.18 -14.37 19.40
C THR A 118 -0.72 -14.73 19.74
N PRO A 119 -0.44 -15.45 20.85
CA PRO A 119 0.93 -15.77 21.21
C PRO A 119 1.54 -16.71 20.16
N LYS A 120 2.83 -16.52 19.86
CA LYS A 120 3.61 -17.37 18.97
C LYS A 120 3.37 -18.85 19.31
N ARG A 121 2.71 -19.58 18.42
CA ARG A 121 2.69 -21.06 18.45
C ARG A 121 3.99 -21.61 17.88
#